data_AF-A0A350XEC1-F1
#
_entry.id   AF-A0A350XEC1-F1
#
_cell.length_a   1.000
_cell.length_b   1.000
_cell.length_c   1.000
_cell.angle_alpha   90.00
_cell.angle_beta   90.00
_cell.angle_gamma   90.00
#
_symmetry.space_group_name_H-M   'P 1'
#
loop_
_entity.id
_entity.type
_entity.pdbx_description
1 polymer ?
#
loop_
_entity_poly.entity_id
_entity_poly.type
_entity_poly.pdbx_seq_one_letter_code
_entity_poly.pdbx_strand_id
1 'polypeptide(L)' 'MNWWQKLKKNPLASLGAIILLIFYLAVIAADFVAPYDPYASQLNGSLLPPTQIYWRTEGGQLSGPHVYPTTQGAVDL' A
#
# COMPACT_ATOMS: atom_id res chain seq x y z
N MET A 1 -12.17 -8.88 -37.58
CA MET A 1 -12.14 -8.42 -36.17
C MET A 1 -10.94 -7.50 -35.98
N ASN A 2 -11.15 -6.17 -35.97
CA ASN A 2 -10.04 -5.18 -35.98
C ASN A 2 -9.81 -4.52 -34.60
N TRP A 3 -10.35 -5.13 -33.54
CA TRP A 3 -10.27 -4.67 -32.15
C TRP A 3 -8.84 -4.40 -31.67
N TRP A 4 -7.90 -5.31 -31.96
CA TRP A 4 -6.47 -5.12 -31.64
C TRP A 4 -5.85 -3.89 -32.32
N GLN A 5 -6.26 -3.57 -33.54
CA GLN A 5 -5.79 -2.38 -34.25
C GLN A 5 -6.37 -1.11 -33.64
N LYS A 6 -7.64 -1.12 -33.20
CA LYS A 6 -8.29 0.02 -32.54
C LYS A 6 -7.66 0.30 -31.17
N LEU A 7 -7.33 -0.74 -30.41
CA LEU A 7 -6.70 -0.62 -29.09
C LEU A 7 -5.28 -0.03 -29.20
N LYS A 8 -4.48 -0.47 -30.19
CA LYS A 8 -3.15 0.10 -30.46
C LYS A 8 -3.18 1.53 -30.99
N LYS A 9 -4.20 1.92 -31.76
CA LYS A 9 -4.30 3.25 -32.38
C LYS A 9 -4.87 4.33 -31.43
N ASN A 10 -5.63 3.94 -30.41
CA ASN A 10 -6.23 4.87 -29.47
C ASN A 10 -5.40 4.95 -28.18
N PRO A 11 -4.73 6.08 -27.89
CA PRO A 11 -3.88 6.21 -26.71
C PRO A 11 -4.66 6.06 -25.39
N LEU A 12 -5.93 6.48 -25.35
CA LEU A 12 -6.80 6.32 -24.19
C LEU A 12 -7.12 4.84 -23.93
N ALA A 13 -7.40 4.08 -24.99
CA ALA A 13 -7.66 2.65 -24.88
C ALA A 13 -6.41 1.87 -24.46
N SER A 14 -5.25 2.25 -25.00
CA SER A 14 -3.96 1.67 -24.60
C SER A 14 -3.64 1.95 -23.13
N LEU A 15 -3.90 3.16 -22.64
CA LEU A 15 -3.71 3.52 -21.24
C LEU A 15 -4.58 2.64 -20.33
N GLY A 16 -5.86 2.48 -20.66
CA GLY A 16 -6.76 1.60 -19.91
C GLY A 16 -6.28 0.14 -19.87
N ALA A 17 -5.80 -0.38 -20.99
CA ALA A 17 -5.24 -1.73 -21.06
C ALA A 17 -3.97 -1.88 -20.20
N ILE A 18 -3.10 -0.87 -20.17
CA ILE A 18 -1.91 -0.85 -19.32
C ILE A 18 -2.29 -0.84 -17.84
N ILE A 19 -3.25 0.00 -17.44
CA ILE A 19 -3.73 0.06 -16.04
C ILE A 19 -4.30 -1.30 -15.61
N LEU A 20 -5.13 -1.92 -16.44
CA LEU A 20 -5.67 -3.26 -16.16
C LEU A 20 -4.56 -4.31 -16.06
N LEU A 21 -3.57 -4.26 -16.96
CA LEU A 21 -2.43 -5.17 -16.90
C LEU A 21 -1.68 -5.04 -15.58
N ILE A 22 -1.43 -3.82 -15.12
CA ILE A 22 -0.77 -3.55 -13.82
C ILE A 22 -1.58 -4.15 -12.67
N PHE A 23 -2.92 -3.96 -12.66
CA PHE A 23 -3.75 -4.55 -11.61
C PHE A 23 -3.74 -6.08 -11.62
N TYR A 24 -3.79 -6.72 -12.79
CA TYR A 24 -3.68 -8.18 -12.87
C TYR A 24 -2.32 -8.68 -12.39
N LEU A 25 -1.23 -7.99 -12.72
CA LEU A 25 0.09 -8.32 -12.20
C LEU A 25 0.17 -8.14 -10.68
N ALA A 26 -0.44 -7.08 -10.14
CA ALA A 26 -0.50 -6.86 -8.69
C ALA A 26 -1.28 -7.98 -7.97
N VAL A 27 -2.36 -8.49 -8.57
CA VAL A 27 -3.12 -9.63 -8.04
C VAL A 27 -2.28 -10.92 -8.07
N ILE A 28 -1.55 -11.18 -9.15
CA ILE A 28 -0.66 -12.35 -9.23
C ILE A 28 0.47 -12.23 -8.18
N ALA A 29 0.95 -11.02 -7.93
CA ALA A 29 1.96 -10.72 -6.92
C ALA A 29 1.35 -10.27 -5.57
N ALA A 30 0.12 -10.69 -5.23
CA ALA A 30 -0.62 -10.17 -4.08
C ALA A 30 0.16 -10.31 -2.77
N ASP A 31 0.75 -11.49 -2.50
CA ASP A 31 1.51 -11.74 -1.27
C ASP A 31 2.76 -10.86 -1.13
N PHE A 32 3.29 -10.36 -2.24
CA PHE A 32 4.42 -9.43 -2.24
C PHE A 32 3.97 -7.98 -2.13
N VAL A 33 2.91 -7.60 -2.85
CA VAL A 33 2.40 -6.21 -2.89
C VAL A 33 1.66 -5.84 -1.59
N ALA A 34 0.92 -6.78 -1.02
CA ALA A 34 0.14 -6.61 0.21
C ALA A 34 0.37 -7.79 1.16
N PRO A 35 1.54 -7.85 1.83
CA PRO A 35 1.93 -8.97 2.72
C PRO A 35 1.18 -8.96 4.07
N TYR A 36 0.00 -8.34 4.15
CA TYR A 36 -0.82 -8.21 5.34
C TYR A 36 -2.16 -8.92 5.12
N ASP A 37 -2.72 -9.52 6.18
CA ASP A 37 -4.03 -10.16 6.11
C ASP A 37 -5.13 -9.12 5.84
N PRO A 38 -5.90 -9.23 4.73
CA PRO A 38 -6.95 -8.27 4.40
C PRO A 38 -8.15 -8.32 5.36
N TYR A 39 -8.30 -9.38 6.15
CA TYR A 39 -9.35 -9.53 7.13
C TYR A 39 -8.90 -9.18 8.55
N ALA A 40 -7.61 -8.91 8.76
CA ALA A 40 -7.09 -8.50 10.06
C ALA A 40 -7.50 -7.05 10.37
N SER A 41 -8.29 -6.87 11.43
CA SER A 41 -8.67 -5.55 11.95
C SER A 41 -7.72 -5.11 13.06
N GLN A 42 -7.18 -3.89 12.95
CA GLN A 42 -6.34 -3.29 14.00
C GLN A 42 -7.19 -2.54 15.04
N LEU A 43 -7.93 -3.28 15.87
CA LEU A 43 -8.82 -2.72 16.90
C LEU A 43 -8.09 -1.77 17.87
N ASN A 44 -6.87 -2.13 18.26
CA ASN A 44 -6.03 -1.35 19.18
C ASN A 44 -5.26 -0.20 18.50
N GLY A 45 -5.45 0.00 17.19
CA GLY A 45 -4.76 1.03 16.41
C GLY A 45 -5.66 2.20 16.00
N SER A 46 -6.98 2.07 16.14
CA SER A 46 -7.94 3.02 15.56
C SER A 46 -7.96 4.39 16.25
N LEU A 47 -7.50 4.49 17.50
CA LEU A 47 -7.45 5.74 18.27
C LEU A 47 -6.02 6.12 18.66
N LEU A 48 -5.03 5.58 17.93
CA LEU A 48 -3.66 6.03 18.13
C LEU A 48 -3.54 7.51 17.70
N PRO A 49 -2.91 8.37 18.53
CA PRO A 49 -2.59 9.71 18.09
C PRO A 49 -1.64 9.64 16.88
N PRO A 50 -1.55 10.70 16.07
CA PRO A 50 -0.60 10.76 14.96
C PRO A 50 0.81 10.36 15.44
N THR A 51 1.34 9.29 14.88
CA THR A 51 2.67 8.78 15.24
C THR A 51 3.76 9.60 14.58
N GLN A 52 4.79 9.97 15.35
CA GLN A 52 5.94 10.70 14.84
C GLN A 52 6.76 9.82 13.87
N ILE A 53 7.15 10.42 12.74
CA ILE A 53 8.04 9.79 11.75
C ILE A 53 9.49 10.13 12.12
N TYR A 54 10.31 9.11 12.29
CA TYR A 54 11.74 9.20 12.58
C TYR A 54 12.54 8.90 11.32
N TRP A 55 13.67 9.59 11.14
CA TRP A 55 14.62 9.37 10.03
C TRP A 55 15.90 8.65 10.46
N ARG A 56 16.15 8.64 11.77
CA ARG A 56 17.31 8.01 12.41
C ARG A 56 16.85 7.15 13.57
N THR A 57 17.55 6.05 13.80
CA THR A 57 17.34 5.21 14.98
C THR A 57 17.87 5.90 16.24
N GLU A 58 17.51 5.38 17.42
CA GLU A 58 18.03 5.89 18.70
C GLU A 58 19.57 5.86 18.78
N GLY A 59 20.20 4.89 18.12
CA GLY A 59 21.67 4.80 17.96
C GLY A 59 22.28 5.76 16.93
N GLY A 60 21.48 6.63 16.30
CA GLY A 60 21.93 7.65 15.36
C GLY A 60 22.10 7.19 13.91
N GLN A 61 21.76 5.94 13.59
CA GLN A 61 21.92 5.38 12.25
C GLN A 61 20.74 5.77 11.34
N LEU A 62 21.00 6.15 10.09
CA LEU A 62 19.94 6.46 9.12
C LEU A 62 19.27 5.17 8.64
N SER A 63 17.99 5.00 8.97
CA SER A 63 17.13 3.88 8.53
C SER A 63 16.05 4.28 7.52
N GLY A 64 15.93 5.58 7.23
CA GLY A 64 14.82 6.11 6.42
C GLY A 64 13.58 6.43 7.28
N PRO A 65 12.48 6.86 6.65
CA PRO A 65 11.26 7.20 7.37
C PRO A 65 10.65 5.95 8.02
N HIS A 66 10.57 5.94 9.35
CA HIS A 66 9.98 4.84 10.12
C HIS A 66 9.24 5.37 11.35
N VAL A 67 8.45 4.50 11.97
CA VAL A 67 7.68 4.76 13.19
C VAL A 67 7.97 3.63 14.18
N TYR A 68 8.09 3.95 15.47
CA TYR A 68 8.26 2.94 16.51
C TYR A 68 6.93 2.29 16.89
N PRO A 69 6.93 1.02 17.35
CA PRO A 69 5.71 0.38 17.85
C PRO A 69 5.08 1.22 18.97
N THR A 70 3.83 1.65 18.77
CA THR A 70 3.04 2.32 19.79
C THR A 70 1.84 1.45 20.15
N THR A 71 1.56 1.35 21.45
CA THR A 71 0.35 0.70 21.96
C THR A 71 -0.59 1.78 22.47
N GLN A 72 -1.88 1.65 22.15
CA GLN A 72 -2.91 2.51 22.71
C GLN A 72 -2.96 2.28 24.23
N GLY A 73 -2.88 3.36 25.02
CA GLY A 73 -3.09 3.30 26.47
C GLY A 73 -4.53 2.91 26.82
N ALA A 74 -4.80 2.63 28.09
CA ALA A 74 -6.16 2.35 28.55
C ALA A 74 -7.11 3.50 28.16
N VAL A 75 -8.21 3.17 27.49
CA VAL A 75 -9.30 4.12 27.19
C VAL A 75 -10.42 3.83 28.17
N ASP A 76 -10.67 4.74 29.10
CA ASP A 76 -11.91 4.72 29.89
C ASP A 76 -13.06 5.11 28.94
N LEU A 77 -13.92 4.14 28.62
CA LEU A 77 -15.14 4.34 27.82
C LEU A 77 -16.30 4.81 28.71
#